data_AF-A0A518DQF2-F1
#
_entry.id   AF-A0A518DQF2-F1
#
_cell.length_a   1.000
_cell.length_b   1.000
_cell.length_c   1.000
_cell.angle_alpha   90.00
_cell.angle_beta   90.00
_cell.angle_gamma   90.00
#
_symmetry.space_group_name_H-M   'P 1'
#
loop_
_entity.id
_entity.type
_entity.pdbx_description
1 polymer ?
#
loop_
_entity_poly.entity_id
_entity_poly.type
_entity_poly.pdbx_seq_one_letter_code
_entity_poly.pdbx_strand_id
1 'polypeptide(L)'
;MNILFLALLLVVVGSLTGEWLSVHNKLSDTVSFYFGHQGYEYVDLGRVWQIALFVGLLLWFFLMVRVLLPALRKPGEQKQLVILLAVASAAIALFYGAGLTWGQHTHLSMVEYWRWWVVHLWVEGFFEVFATTVIAFFFMRLGLVRPGVAAAAALLSATIFLSGGIIGTCHHLYFSGTPTVALAWGSVFSALEVVPLVLLGFDAMEDLRRSRLTPWVRQYKWPIYFFVSVAFWNMIGAGLFGFMINPPIALYYMQGLNTTPLHGHAALFGVYGMLGIGLMLVCLRALIPGREWKDGLLKFSFWSLNGGLMAMCILSLLPVGLMQTWASVEHGYWYARSSEFMQTPIMQTLRWMRVPGDTVFFLGAVALVVFVAGLKTGHSFRKETPTP
;
A
#
# COMPACT_ATOMS: atom_id res chain seq x y z
N MET A 1 -7.46 -4.64 22.43
CA MET A 1 -7.76 -5.34 21.16
C MET A 1 -9.23 -5.24 20.78
N ASN A 2 -10.18 -5.80 21.53
CA ASN A 2 -11.61 -5.74 21.16
C ASN A 2 -12.16 -4.30 21.01
N ILE A 3 -11.78 -3.38 21.90
CA ILE A 3 -12.16 -1.96 21.79
C ILE A 3 -11.65 -1.35 20.49
N LEU A 4 -10.38 -1.58 20.14
CA LEU A 4 -9.78 -1.09 18.89
C LEU A 4 -10.50 -1.67 17.67
N PHE A 5 -10.82 -2.96 17.69
CA PHE A 5 -11.57 -3.61 16.62
C PHE A 5 -12.96 -2.98 16.41
N LEU A 6 -13.72 -2.79 17.49
CA LEU A 6 -15.04 -2.14 17.43
C LEU A 6 -14.94 -0.68 17.00
N ALA A 7 -13.92 0.05 17.46
CA ALA A 7 -13.68 1.42 17.04
C ALA A 7 -13.43 1.51 15.53
N LEU A 8 -12.57 0.65 14.97
CA LEU A 8 -12.33 0.60 13.52
C LEU A 8 -13.60 0.25 12.74
N LEU A 9 -14.39 -0.71 13.21
CA LEU A 9 -15.67 -1.05 12.58
C LEU A 9 -16.63 0.15 12.57
N LEU A 10 -16.72 0.86 13.69
CA LEU A 10 -17.53 2.08 13.80
C LEU A 10 -17.06 3.17 12.84
N VAL A 11 -15.74 3.40 12.74
CA VAL A 11 -15.20 4.40 11.80
C VAL A 11 -15.53 4.04 10.37
N VAL A 12 -15.30 2.78 9.94
CA VAL A 12 -15.55 2.35 8.56
C VAL A 12 -17.03 2.43 8.20
N VAL A 13 -17.91 1.89 9.02
CA VAL A 13 -19.36 1.93 8.75
C VAL A 13 -19.88 3.37 8.81
N GLY A 14 -19.41 4.14 9.79
CA GLY A 14 -19.79 5.53 9.99
C GLY A 14 -19.36 6.44 8.85
N SER A 15 -18.10 6.35 8.40
CA SER A 15 -17.57 7.17 7.31
C SER A 15 -18.26 6.85 5.99
N LEU A 16 -18.38 5.57 5.63
CA LEU A 16 -19.05 5.16 4.39
C LEU A 16 -20.53 5.59 4.36
N THR A 17 -21.23 5.48 5.49
CA THR A 17 -22.61 5.95 5.61
C THR A 17 -22.68 7.48 5.46
N GLY A 18 -21.76 8.19 6.10
CA GLY A 18 -21.66 9.65 6.02
C GLY A 18 -21.38 10.14 4.60
N GLU A 19 -20.40 9.55 3.92
CA GLU A 19 -20.05 9.82 2.53
C GLU A 19 -21.26 9.58 1.61
N TRP A 20 -21.94 8.44 1.78
CA TRP A 20 -23.14 8.12 1.00
C TRP A 20 -24.25 9.17 1.18
N LEU A 21 -24.55 9.58 2.42
CA LEU A 21 -25.54 10.62 2.70
C LEU A 21 -25.14 11.97 2.11
N SER A 22 -23.86 12.32 2.19
CA SER A 22 -23.33 13.56 1.64
C SER A 22 -23.47 13.62 0.12
N VAL A 23 -23.06 12.57 -0.59
CA VAL A 23 -23.13 12.51 -2.06
C VAL A 23 -24.58 12.56 -2.57
N HIS A 24 -25.53 12.04 -1.79
CA HIS A 24 -26.97 12.14 -2.10
C HIS A 24 -27.62 13.46 -1.66
N ASN A 25 -26.82 14.48 -1.28
CA ASN A 25 -27.28 15.78 -0.81
C ASN A 25 -28.25 15.70 0.38
N LYS A 26 -28.04 14.74 1.29
CA LYS A 26 -28.84 14.58 2.52
C LYS A 26 -28.26 15.35 3.71
N LEU A 27 -27.07 15.91 3.59
CA LEU A 27 -26.38 16.71 4.60
C LEU A 27 -26.14 18.13 4.06
N SER A 28 -26.20 19.14 4.93
CA SER A 28 -25.74 20.50 4.58
C SER A 28 -24.21 20.55 4.49
N ASP A 29 -23.65 21.51 3.75
CA ASP A 29 -22.21 21.64 3.50
C ASP A 29 -21.33 21.60 4.78
N THR A 30 -21.76 22.30 5.83
CA THR A 30 -21.04 22.31 7.12
C THR A 30 -21.03 20.93 7.77
N VAL A 31 -22.19 20.27 7.83
CA VAL A 31 -22.32 18.90 8.38
C VAL A 31 -21.58 17.88 7.53
N SER A 32 -21.57 18.06 6.21
CA SER A 32 -20.85 17.21 5.27
C SER A 32 -19.34 17.18 5.55
N PHE A 33 -18.70 18.33 5.80
CA PHE A 33 -17.27 18.35 6.13
C PHE A 33 -16.93 17.54 7.39
N TYR A 34 -17.81 17.53 8.40
CA TYR A 34 -17.55 16.85 9.68
C TYR A 34 -17.97 15.38 9.70
N PHE A 35 -19.14 15.05 9.17
CA PHE A 35 -19.73 13.71 9.28
C PHE A 35 -19.94 13.02 7.92
N GLY A 36 -19.82 13.77 6.83
CA GLY A 36 -20.05 13.31 5.46
C GLY A 36 -18.76 13.12 4.67
N HIS A 37 -18.66 13.83 3.54
CA HIS A 37 -17.59 13.70 2.56
C HIS A 37 -16.77 15.00 2.48
N GLN A 38 -15.46 14.94 2.74
CA GLN A 38 -14.59 16.13 2.69
C GLN A 38 -14.28 16.62 1.27
N GLY A 39 -14.38 15.76 0.26
CA GLY A 39 -14.16 16.15 -1.14
C GLY A 39 -12.72 16.00 -1.64
N TYR A 40 -11.83 15.43 -0.82
CA TYR A 40 -10.42 15.25 -1.14
C TYR A 40 -10.07 13.77 -1.19
N GLU A 41 -9.63 13.30 -2.35
CA GLU A 41 -9.24 11.90 -2.60
C GLU A 41 -8.25 11.40 -1.53
N TYR A 42 -8.49 10.17 -1.05
CA TYR A 42 -7.79 9.45 0.01
C TYR A 42 -8.07 9.96 1.43
N VAL A 43 -8.72 11.11 1.56
CA VAL A 43 -9.11 11.72 2.85
C VAL A 43 -10.59 12.13 2.80
N ASP A 44 -11.38 11.32 2.12
CA ASP A 44 -12.78 11.58 1.81
C ASP A 44 -13.67 11.54 3.06
N LEU A 45 -13.31 10.73 4.05
CA LEU A 45 -14.05 10.59 5.30
C LEU A 45 -14.19 11.91 6.06
N GLY A 46 -15.38 12.20 6.57
CA GLY A 46 -15.64 13.40 7.39
C GLY A 46 -14.67 13.57 8.57
N ARG A 47 -14.43 14.83 8.97
CA ARG A 47 -13.45 15.21 10.00
C ARG A 47 -13.58 14.42 11.31
N VAL A 48 -14.80 14.13 11.75
CA VAL A 48 -15.07 13.39 12.99
C VAL A 48 -14.58 11.95 12.87
N TRP A 49 -14.85 11.31 11.74
CA TRP A 49 -14.35 9.96 11.45
C TRP A 49 -12.83 9.95 11.33
N GLN A 50 -12.24 11.02 10.78
CA GLN A 50 -10.79 11.17 10.66
C GLN A 50 -10.11 11.28 12.03
N ILE A 51 -10.68 12.07 12.95
CA ILE A 51 -10.21 12.16 14.34
C ILE A 51 -10.38 10.83 15.05
N ALA A 52 -11.51 10.14 14.86
CA ALA A 52 -11.75 8.83 15.46
C ALA A 52 -10.72 7.78 14.97
N LEU A 53 -10.36 7.80 13.67
CA LEU A 53 -9.31 6.96 13.12
C LEU A 53 -7.95 7.28 13.75
N PHE A 54 -7.61 8.57 13.88
CA PHE A 54 -6.37 8.99 14.54
C PHE A 54 -6.29 8.51 15.99
N VAL A 55 -7.37 8.64 16.77
CA VAL A 55 -7.46 8.09 18.13
C VAL A 55 -7.30 6.57 18.13
N GLY A 56 -7.89 5.87 17.15
CA GLY A 56 -7.69 4.44 16.94
C GLY A 56 -6.21 4.08 16.71
N LEU A 57 -5.50 4.86 15.89
CA LEU A 57 -4.06 4.68 15.64
C LEU A 57 -3.21 4.93 16.90
N LEU A 58 -3.55 5.95 17.70
CA LEU A 58 -2.87 6.20 18.99
C LEU A 58 -3.11 5.06 19.99
N LEU A 59 -4.34 4.53 20.05
CA LEU A 59 -4.66 3.37 20.87
C LEU A 59 -3.89 2.12 20.40
N TRP A 60 -3.82 1.90 19.08
CA TRP A 60 -3.00 0.83 18.50
C TRP A 60 -1.52 0.98 18.87
N PHE A 61 -0.97 2.19 18.76
CA PHE A 61 0.41 2.47 19.11
C PHE A 61 0.71 2.23 20.58
N PHE A 62 -0.20 2.64 21.47
CA PHE A 62 -0.10 2.35 22.89
C PHE A 62 -0.01 0.83 23.16
N LEU A 63 -0.81 0.02 22.46
CA LEU A 63 -0.75 -1.44 22.56
C LEU A 63 0.57 -2.00 22.02
N MET A 64 1.09 -1.46 20.92
CA MET A 64 2.39 -1.82 20.36
C MET A 64 3.52 -1.53 21.33
N VAL A 65 3.61 -0.30 21.86
CA VAL A 65 4.63 0.09 22.83
C VAL A 65 4.58 -0.79 24.07
N ARG A 66 3.38 -1.11 24.58
CA ARG A 66 3.22 -2.00 25.73
C ARG A 66 3.86 -3.38 25.50
N VAL A 67 3.77 -3.92 24.29
CA VAL A 67 4.35 -5.23 23.92
C VAL A 67 5.85 -5.12 23.63
N LEU A 68 6.30 -4.03 23.02
CA LEU A 68 7.71 -3.82 22.66
C LEU A 68 8.56 -3.41 23.86
N LEU A 69 8.00 -2.72 24.86
CA LEU A 69 8.73 -2.14 25.99
C LEU A 69 9.55 -3.18 26.80
N PRO A 70 9.03 -4.38 27.12
CA PRO A 70 9.84 -5.42 27.77
C PRO A 70 11.01 -5.90 26.91
N ALA A 71 10.84 -5.95 25.58
CA ALA A 71 11.90 -6.34 24.66
C ALA A 71 12.95 -5.23 24.50
N LEU A 72 12.55 -3.96 24.50
CA LEU A 72 13.44 -2.79 24.45
C LEU A 72 14.34 -2.66 25.69
N ARG A 73 13.86 -3.13 26.85
CA ARG A 73 14.61 -3.14 28.11
C ARG A 73 15.68 -4.23 28.17
N LYS A 74 15.59 -5.26 27.32
CA LYS A 74 16.58 -6.34 27.28
C LYS A 74 17.79 -5.93 26.44
N PRO A 75 19.03 -6.01 26.96
CA PRO A 75 20.22 -5.81 26.16
C PRO A 75 20.42 -6.97 25.17
N GLY A 76 20.94 -6.69 23.96
CA GLY A 76 21.26 -7.69 22.95
C GLY A 76 21.15 -7.17 21.52
N GLU A 77 21.64 -7.95 20.54
CA GLU A 77 21.66 -7.57 19.12
C GLU A 77 20.26 -7.34 18.53
N GLN A 78 19.23 -8.01 19.06
CA GLN A 78 17.84 -7.85 18.61
C GLN A 78 17.26 -6.47 18.96
N LYS A 79 17.86 -5.75 19.93
CA LYS A 79 17.36 -4.46 20.41
C LYS A 79 17.28 -3.42 19.29
N GLN A 80 18.24 -3.41 18.37
CA GLN A 80 18.27 -2.45 17.25
C GLN A 80 17.02 -2.59 16.37
N LEU A 81 16.66 -3.83 16.03
CA LEU A 81 15.50 -4.10 15.18
C LEU A 81 14.17 -3.82 15.91
N VAL A 82 14.12 -4.06 17.23
CA VAL A 82 12.96 -3.71 18.06
C VAL A 82 12.80 -2.20 18.19
N ILE A 83 13.91 -1.43 18.29
CA ILE A 83 13.88 0.04 18.26
C ILE A 83 13.34 0.53 16.93
N LEU A 84 13.86 0.00 15.82
CA LEU A 84 13.41 0.40 14.48
C LEU A 84 11.91 0.14 14.30
N LEU A 85 11.41 -1.01 14.77
CA LEU A 85 9.98 -1.33 14.74
C LEU A 85 9.15 -0.37 15.61
N ALA A 86 9.66 0.01 16.78
CA ALA A 86 8.98 0.97 17.66
C ALA A 86 8.91 2.36 17.02
N VAL A 87 9.99 2.83 16.40
CA VAL A 87 10.05 4.10 15.67
C VAL A 87 9.11 4.09 14.46
N ALA A 88 9.13 3.02 13.65
CA ALA A 88 8.22 2.86 12.52
C ALA A 88 6.75 2.85 12.96
N SER A 89 6.44 2.14 14.06
CA SER A 89 5.08 2.13 14.62
C SER A 89 4.65 3.51 15.13
N ALA A 90 5.57 4.27 15.73
CA ALA A 90 5.31 5.64 16.17
C ALA A 90 5.04 6.56 14.96
N ALA A 91 5.84 6.43 13.90
CA ALA A 91 5.67 7.22 12.69
C ALA A 91 4.29 6.96 12.04
N ILE A 92 3.89 5.70 11.91
CA ILE A 92 2.54 5.34 11.42
C ILE A 92 1.45 5.94 12.32
N ALA A 93 1.60 5.91 13.64
CA ALA A 93 0.53 6.41 14.49
C ALA A 93 0.41 7.94 14.48
N LEU A 94 1.54 8.64 14.51
CA LEU A 94 1.60 10.09 14.74
C LEU A 94 1.42 10.90 13.45
N PHE A 95 2.01 10.47 12.33
CA PHE A 95 2.01 11.28 11.10
C PHE A 95 0.66 11.36 10.40
N TYR A 96 -0.28 10.46 10.70
CA TYR A 96 -1.67 10.64 10.29
C TYR A 96 -2.28 11.95 10.82
N GLY A 97 -1.75 12.49 11.93
CA GLY A 97 -2.15 13.77 12.49
C GLY A 97 -1.89 14.97 11.57
N ALA A 98 -0.97 14.86 10.59
CA ALA A 98 -0.80 15.88 9.55
C ALA A 98 -2.10 16.11 8.75
N GLY A 99 -2.93 15.07 8.66
CA GLY A 99 -4.27 15.09 8.08
C GLY A 99 -5.26 16.04 8.77
N LEU A 100 -4.94 16.53 9.98
CA LEU A 100 -5.84 17.34 10.82
C LEU A 100 -5.59 18.85 10.73
N THR A 101 -4.69 19.28 9.85
CA THR A 101 -4.16 20.65 9.79
C THR A 101 -4.98 21.63 8.94
N TRP A 102 -5.97 21.15 8.19
CA TRP A 102 -6.83 21.99 7.35
C TRP A 102 -8.30 21.99 7.81
N GLY A 103 -9.00 23.07 7.45
CA GLY A 103 -10.44 23.23 7.65
C GLY A 103 -11.21 23.31 6.32
N GLN A 104 -12.51 23.54 6.42
CA GLN A 104 -13.43 23.59 5.27
C GLN A 104 -13.10 24.68 4.24
N HIS A 105 -12.52 25.80 4.68
CA HIS A 105 -12.24 26.96 3.82
C HIS A 105 -10.73 27.24 3.68
N THR A 106 -9.89 26.25 3.95
CA THR A 106 -8.45 26.37 3.74
C THR A 106 -8.12 26.43 2.26
N HIS A 107 -7.12 27.24 1.89
CA HIS A 107 -6.66 27.37 0.50
C HIS A 107 -6.25 26.01 -0.09
N LEU A 108 -6.67 25.72 -1.32
CA LEU A 108 -6.49 24.39 -1.93
C LEU A 108 -5.03 23.94 -1.96
N SER A 109 -4.09 24.82 -2.31
CA SER A 109 -2.65 24.47 -2.31
C SER A 109 -2.13 24.07 -0.92
N MET A 110 -2.70 24.62 0.16
CA MET A 110 -2.35 24.22 1.53
C MET A 110 -2.99 22.88 1.90
N VAL A 111 -4.22 22.63 1.43
CA VAL A 111 -4.85 21.31 1.59
C VAL A 111 -4.04 20.25 0.85
N GLU A 112 -3.67 20.49 -0.41
CA GLU A 112 -2.84 19.58 -1.20
C GLU A 112 -1.50 19.30 -0.50
N TYR A 113 -0.81 20.34 -0.02
CA TYR A 113 0.43 20.17 0.75
C TYR A 113 0.25 19.15 1.90
N TRP A 114 -0.70 19.37 2.80
CA TRP A 114 -0.91 18.49 3.95
C TRP A 114 -1.56 17.15 3.61
N ARG A 115 -2.35 17.08 2.53
CA ARG A 115 -2.93 15.84 2.03
C ARG A 115 -1.83 14.88 1.61
N TRP A 116 -0.81 15.36 0.90
CA TRP A 116 0.31 14.52 0.47
C TRP A 116 1.24 14.09 1.61
N TRP A 117 1.24 14.77 2.76
CA TRP A 117 1.86 14.22 3.98
C TRP A 117 1.17 12.93 4.46
N VAL A 118 -0.15 12.82 4.28
CA VAL A 118 -0.89 11.61 4.65
C VAL A 118 -0.81 10.56 3.53
N VAL A 119 -0.95 10.96 2.28
CA VAL A 119 -1.04 10.00 1.18
C VAL A 119 0.34 9.48 0.77
N HIS A 120 1.30 10.36 0.51
CA HIS A 120 2.63 9.94 0.10
C HIS A 120 3.49 9.64 1.32
N LEU A 121 3.75 10.62 2.20
CA LEU A 121 4.71 10.38 3.28
C LEU A 121 4.23 9.32 4.29
N TRP A 122 2.96 9.36 4.69
CA TRP A 122 2.43 8.39 5.65
C TRP A 122 2.16 7.01 5.06
N VAL A 123 1.46 6.88 3.92
CA VAL A 123 1.27 5.56 3.30
C VAL A 123 2.55 5.06 2.67
N GLU A 124 3.15 5.80 1.74
CA GLU A 124 4.32 5.33 0.99
C GLU A 124 5.57 5.27 1.89
N GLY A 125 5.97 6.39 2.48
CA GLY A 125 7.20 6.46 3.26
C GLY A 125 7.19 5.58 4.51
N PHE A 126 6.24 5.76 5.43
CA PHE A 126 6.28 5.07 6.72
C PHE A 126 5.79 3.62 6.68
N PHE A 127 4.82 3.24 5.83
CA PHE A 127 4.50 1.81 5.71
C PHE A 127 5.63 1.03 5.06
N GLU A 128 6.40 1.60 4.14
CA GLU A 128 7.54 0.90 3.54
C GLU A 128 8.65 0.63 4.58
N VAL A 129 8.98 1.63 5.41
CA VAL A 129 9.91 1.45 6.54
C VAL A 129 9.39 0.39 7.54
N PHE A 130 8.08 0.41 7.82
CA PHE A 130 7.46 -0.59 8.68
C PHE A 130 7.49 -1.99 8.04
N ALA A 131 7.16 -2.10 6.76
CA ALA A 131 7.13 -3.35 6.01
C ALA A 131 8.50 -4.02 5.98
N THR A 132 9.52 -3.27 5.56
CA THR A 132 10.91 -3.73 5.51
C THR A 132 11.40 -4.18 6.89
N THR A 133 11.11 -3.39 7.93
CA THR A 133 11.46 -3.74 9.32
C THR A 133 10.76 -5.00 9.82
N VAL A 134 9.47 -5.15 9.54
CA VAL A 134 8.68 -6.33 9.96
C VAL A 134 9.11 -7.58 9.21
N ILE A 135 9.36 -7.49 7.90
CA ILE A 135 9.86 -8.61 7.09
C ILE A 135 11.25 -9.02 7.58
N ALA A 136 12.17 -8.07 7.79
CA ALA A 136 13.49 -8.33 8.35
C ALA A 136 13.40 -8.97 9.74
N PHE A 137 12.50 -8.49 10.60
CA PHE A 137 12.24 -9.08 11.91
C PHE A 137 11.70 -10.50 11.80
N PHE A 138 10.76 -10.74 10.88
CA PHE A 138 10.21 -12.05 10.63
C PHE A 138 11.29 -13.03 10.18
N PHE A 139 12.08 -12.69 9.16
CA PHE A 139 13.18 -13.54 8.68
C PHE A 139 14.27 -13.78 9.72
N MET A 140 14.57 -12.79 10.57
CA MET A 140 15.46 -12.96 11.71
C MET A 140 14.89 -13.95 12.73
N ARG A 141 13.60 -13.84 13.09
CA ARG A 141 12.94 -14.77 14.02
C ARG A 141 12.83 -16.18 13.45
N LEU A 142 12.79 -16.27 12.14
CA LEU A 142 12.86 -17.49 11.35
C LEU A 142 14.29 -18.03 11.21
N GLY A 143 15.31 -17.38 11.77
CA GLY A 143 16.70 -17.83 11.67
C GLY A 143 17.26 -17.83 10.23
N LEU A 144 16.59 -17.16 9.29
CA LEU A 144 17.00 -17.06 7.89
C LEU A 144 18.04 -15.96 7.68
N VAL A 145 18.07 -14.96 8.57
CA VAL A 145 18.98 -13.82 8.54
C VAL A 145 19.53 -13.56 9.94
N ARG A 146 20.83 -13.25 10.05
CA ARG A 146 21.45 -12.89 11.32
C ARG A 146 20.89 -11.54 11.82
N PRO A 147 20.67 -11.36 13.14
CA PRO A 147 20.09 -10.12 13.68
C PRO A 147 20.80 -8.84 13.24
N GLY A 148 22.14 -8.81 13.29
CA GLY A 148 22.92 -7.64 12.87
C GLY A 148 22.75 -7.29 11.39
N VAL A 149 22.69 -8.30 10.50
CA VAL A 149 22.48 -8.08 9.07
C VAL A 149 21.06 -7.58 8.79
N ALA A 150 20.06 -8.19 9.43
CA ALA A 150 18.66 -7.77 9.31
C ALA A 150 18.46 -6.31 9.78
N ALA A 151 19.07 -5.93 10.91
CA ALA A 151 19.02 -4.57 11.43
C ALA A 151 19.73 -3.56 10.52
N ALA A 152 20.94 -3.90 10.04
CA ALA A 152 21.69 -3.02 9.14
C ALA A 152 20.97 -2.82 7.79
N ALA A 153 20.43 -3.89 7.20
CA ALA A 153 19.68 -3.83 5.95
C ALA A 153 18.40 -3.00 6.09
N ALA A 154 17.62 -3.24 7.16
CA ALA A 154 16.41 -2.47 7.43
C ALA A 154 16.71 -0.99 7.69
N LEU A 155 17.78 -0.67 8.43
CA LEU A 155 18.19 0.71 8.70
C LEU A 155 18.70 1.42 7.44
N LEU A 156 19.50 0.74 6.62
CA LEU A 156 19.99 1.29 5.35
C LEU A 156 18.81 1.57 4.41
N SER A 157 17.92 0.59 4.25
CA SER A 157 16.71 0.73 3.45
C SER A 157 15.86 1.91 3.94
N ALA A 158 15.59 1.98 5.25
CA ALA A 158 14.85 3.10 5.84
C ALA A 158 15.53 4.46 5.62
N THR A 159 16.87 4.52 5.70
CA THR A 159 17.61 5.75 5.46
C THR A 159 17.44 6.24 4.03
N ILE A 160 17.59 5.34 3.05
CA ILE A 160 17.48 5.73 1.63
C ILE A 160 16.03 6.11 1.31
N PHE A 161 15.05 5.32 1.76
CA PHE A 161 13.63 5.62 1.56
C PHE A 161 13.23 6.96 2.16
N LEU A 162 13.60 7.24 3.41
CA LEU A 162 13.24 8.50 4.06
C LEU A 162 14.01 9.70 3.47
N SER A 163 15.26 9.51 3.03
CA SER A 163 16.02 10.57 2.40
C SER A 163 15.41 11.04 1.08
N GLY A 164 14.81 10.11 0.33
CA GLY A 164 14.04 10.41 -0.88
C GLY A 164 12.62 10.88 -0.52
N GLY A 165 11.81 10.00 0.09
CA GLY A 165 10.37 10.15 0.33
C GLY A 165 9.92 11.40 1.06
N ILE A 166 10.68 11.84 2.08
CA ILE A 166 10.29 13.03 2.85
C ILE A 166 10.25 14.28 1.96
N ILE A 167 11.29 14.50 1.15
CA ILE A 167 11.37 15.67 0.27
C ILE A 167 10.71 15.36 -1.09
N GLY A 168 10.76 14.11 -1.52
CA GLY A 168 10.13 13.57 -2.72
C GLY A 168 8.62 13.72 -2.74
N THR A 169 7.97 13.86 -1.58
CA THR A 169 6.56 14.26 -1.44
C THR A 169 6.19 15.44 -2.35
N CYS A 170 7.13 16.37 -2.60
CA CYS A 170 6.91 17.50 -3.49
C CYS A 170 6.60 17.14 -4.95
N HIS A 171 6.81 15.90 -5.39
CA HIS A 171 6.45 15.47 -6.76
C HIS A 171 4.94 15.47 -7.04
N HIS A 172 4.12 15.47 -5.98
CA HIS A 172 2.67 15.66 -6.10
C HIS A 172 2.27 17.13 -6.15
N LEU A 173 3.20 18.03 -5.82
CA LEU A 173 2.92 19.45 -5.67
C LEU A 173 3.28 20.28 -6.90
N TYR A 174 4.01 19.71 -7.88
CA TYR A 174 4.55 20.42 -9.05
C TYR A 174 3.60 21.44 -9.67
N PHE A 175 2.33 21.06 -9.84
CA PHE A 175 1.33 21.84 -10.56
C PHE A 175 0.11 22.19 -9.68
N SER A 176 0.31 22.30 -8.36
CA SER A 176 -0.74 22.60 -7.36
C SER A 176 -0.67 24.03 -6.77
N GLY A 177 0.04 24.94 -7.45
CA GLY A 177 0.21 26.34 -7.00
C GLY A 177 1.43 26.56 -6.09
N THR A 178 2.44 25.69 -6.16
CA THR A 178 3.69 25.82 -5.39
C THR A 178 4.80 26.54 -6.16
N PRO A 179 5.77 27.15 -5.45
CA PRO A 179 6.95 27.75 -6.09
C PRO A 179 7.83 26.72 -6.80
N THR A 180 8.62 27.16 -7.78
CA THR A 180 9.53 26.33 -8.60
C THR A 180 10.50 25.47 -7.77
N VAL A 181 10.85 25.90 -6.56
CA VAL A 181 11.72 25.11 -5.66
C VAL A 181 11.10 23.75 -5.29
N ALA A 182 9.78 23.67 -5.14
CA ALA A 182 9.09 22.40 -4.87
C ALA A 182 9.22 21.44 -6.06
N LEU A 183 9.18 21.97 -7.29
CA LEU A 183 9.42 21.19 -8.50
C LEU A 183 10.84 20.65 -8.56
N ALA A 184 11.84 21.50 -8.30
CA ALA A 184 13.24 21.08 -8.29
C ALA A 184 13.49 19.99 -7.23
N TRP A 185 13.07 20.22 -5.98
CA TRP A 185 13.24 19.27 -4.89
C TRP A 185 12.48 17.97 -5.11
N GLY A 186 11.20 18.06 -5.48
CA GLY A 186 10.39 16.88 -5.76
C GLY A 186 11.05 16.02 -6.82
N SER A 187 11.56 16.61 -7.92
CA SER A 187 12.16 15.85 -9.01
C SER A 187 13.46 15.12 -8.63
N VAL A 188 14.33 15.78 -7.88
CA VAL A 188 15.64 15.21 -7.51
C VAL A 188 15.48 14.14 -6.44
N PHE A 189 14.71 14.41 -5.38
CA PHE A 189 14.61 13.51 -4.25
C PHE A 189 13.73 12.29 -4.54
N SER A 190 12.63 12.44 -5.29
CA SER A 190 11.83 11.29 -5.71
C SER A 190 12.56 10.36 -6.68
N ALA A 191 13.51 10.87 -7.48
CA ALA A 191 14.34 10.02 -8.33
C ALA A 191 15.25 9.09 -7.50
N LEU A 192 15.68 9.53 -6.31
CA LEU A 192 16.49 8.72 -5.40
C LEU A 192 15.68 7.56 -4.78
N GLU A 193 14.35 7.70 -4.67
CA GLU A 193 13.47 6.67 -4.14
C GLU A 193 13.44 5.41 -5.01
N VAL A 194 13.68 5.56 -6.33
CA VAL A 194 13.69 4.43 -7.26
C VAL A 194 14.89 3.51 -7.05
N VAL A 195 16.01 4.02 -6.52
CA VAL A 195 17.26 3.27 -6.38
C VAL A 195 17.10 2.06 -5.44
N PRO A 196 16.56 2.20 -4.21
CA PRO A 196 16.23 1.05 -3.35
C PRO A 196 15.29 0.03 -3.98
N LEU A 197 14.31 0.48 -4.76
CA LEU A 197 13.27 -0.39 -5.34
C LEU A 197 13.84 -1.44 -6.29
N VAL A 198 14.92 -1.09 -7.01
CA VAL A 198 15.66 -2.03 -7.87
C VAL A 198 16.50 -3.00 -7.04
N LEU A 199 17.03 -2.56 -5.89
CA LEU A 199 17.85 -3.39 -5.01
C LEU A 199 17.02 -4.45 -4.24
N LEU A 200 15.78 -4.13 -3.89
CA LEU A 200 14.82 -5.03 -3.23
C LEU A 200 14.51 -6.30 -4.03
N GLY A 201 14.61 -6.25 -5.37
CA GLY A 201 14.44 -7.43 -6.23
C GLY A 201 15.49 -8.51 -6.01
N PHE A 202 16.71 -8.13 -5.59
CA PHE A 202 17.80 -9.06 -5.32
C PHE A 202 17.62 -9.78 -3.98
N ASP A 203 17.18 -9.07 -2.94
CA ASP A 203 16.93 -9.62 -1.61
C ASP A 203 15.82 -10.68 -1.64
N ALA A 204 14.71 -10.42 -2.36
CA ALA A 204 13.60 -11.36 -2.47
C ALA A 204 13.97 -12.70 -3.13
N MET A 205 14.95 -12.69 -4.05
CA MET A 205 15.42 -13.90 -4.70
C MET A 205 16.31 -14.74 -3.78
N GLU A 206 17.10 -14.08 -2.94
CA GLU A 206 17.90 -14.74 -1.92
C GLU A 206 17.00 -15.33 -0.81
N ASP A 207 15.97 -14.59 -0.39
CA ASP A 207 14.97 -15.06 0.57
C ASP A 207 14.19 -16.27 0.08
N LEU A 208 13.80 -16.28 -1.20
CA LEU A 208 13.13 -17.43 -1.80
C LEU A 208 14.03 -18.67 -1.83
N ARG A 209 15.33 -18.50 -2.12
CA ARG A 209 16.30 -19.62 -2.07
C ARG A 209 16.48 -20.12 -0.64
N ARG A 210 16.61 -19.22 0.34
CA ARG A 210 16.74 -19.57 1.76
C ARG A 210 15.48 -20.25 2.30
N SER A 211 14.29 -19.89 1.81
CA SER A 211 13.02 -20.50 2.24
C SER A 211 12.90 -22.00 1.94
N ARG A 212 13.70 -22.52 1.00
CA ARG A 212 13.68 -23.93 0.60
C ARG A 212 14.54 -24.83 1.49
N LEU A 213 15.35 -24.26 2.38
CA LEU A 213 16.40 -24.96 3.11
C LEU A 213 15.91 -25.72 4.35
N THR A 214 14.72 -25.41 4.91
CA THR A 214 14.30 -26.04 6.18
C THR A 214 12.82 -26.48 6.19
N PRO A 215 12.48 -27.69 6.70
CA PRO A 215 11.12 -28.22 6.69
C PRO A 215 10.05 -27.34 7.34
N TRP A 216 10.39 -26.63 8.42
CA TRP A 216 9.44 -25.77 9.12
C TRP A 216 9.19 -24.45 8.36
N VAL A 217 10.15 -23.95 7.57
CA VAL A 217 9.98 -22.75 6.73
C VAL A 217 8.99 -23.01 5.60
N ARG A 218 8.89 -24.26 5.13
CA ARG A 218 7.87 -24.68 4.16
C ARG A 218 6.45 -24.42 4.65
N GLN A 219 6.23 -24.36 5.97
CA GLN A 219 4.92 -24.04 6.53
C GLN A 219 4.52 -22.56 6.33
N TYR A 220 5.50 -21.68 6.12
CA TYR A 220 5.33 -20.25 5.82
C TYR A 220 5.51 -19.92 4.33
N LYS A 221 5.50 -20.93 3.46
CA LYS A 221 5.68 -20.79 2.01
C LYS A 221 4.80 -19.68 1.40
N TRP A 222 3.49 -19.67 1.67
CA TRP A 222 2.58 -18.69 1.07
C TRP A 222 2.82 -17.26 1.56
N PRO A 223 2.94 -16.97 2.87
CA PRO A 223 3.38 -15.66 3.33
C PRO A 223 4.67 -15.17 2.64
N ILE A 224 5.68 -16.03 2.53
CA ILE A 224 6.95 -15.69 1.86
C ILE A 224 6.73 -15.37 0.38
N TYR A 225 5.87 -16.11 -0.32
CA TYR A 225 5.55 -15.85 -1.72
C TYR A 225 4.87 -14.49 -1.90
N PHE A 226 3.98 -14.10 -0.98
CA PHE A 226 3.41 -12.76 -0.96
C PHE A 226 4.49 -11.69 -0.73
N PHE A 227 5.43 -11.87 0.18
CA PHE A 227 6.56 -10.93 0.35
C PHE A 227 7.47 -10.85 -0.89
N VAL A 228 7.67 -11.96 -1.60
CA VAL A 228 8.38 -11.93 -2.90
C VAL A 228 7.58 -11.14 -3.95
N SER A 229 6.25 -11.30 -3.96
CA SER A 229 5.36 -10.52 -4.83
C SER A 229 5.41 -9.02 -4.50
N VAL A 230 5.50 -8.65 -3.21
CA VAL A 230 5.73 -7.26 -2.78
C VAL A 230 6.97 -6.70 -3.47
N ALA A 231 8.13 -7.38 -3.37
CA ALA A 231 9.36 -6.90 -3.99
C ALA A 231 9.26 -6.75 -5.51
N PHE A 232 8.60 -7.70 -6.19
CA PHE A 232 8.36 -7.62 -7.63
C PHE A 232 7.54 -6.38 -8.02
N TRP A 233 6.41 -6.18 -7.34
CA TRP A 233 5.53 -5.03 -7.61
C TRP A 233 6.10 -3.72 -7.10
N ASN A 234 7.02 -3.73 -6.14
CA ASN A 234 7.72 -2.53 -5.72
C ASN A 234 8.64 -2.05 -6.84
N MET A 235 9.38 -2.96 -7.47
CA MET A 235 10.22 -2.65 -8.63
C MET A 235 9.40 -2.20 -9.85
N ILE A 236 8.32 -2.91 -10.19
CA ILE A 236 7.53 -2.62 -11.41
C ILE A 236 6.50 -1.50 -11.19
N GLY A 237 5.71 -1.59 -10.12
CA GLY A 237 4.63 -0.65 -9.82
C GLY A 237 5.16 0.68 -9.32
N ALA A 238 5.92 0.68 -8.22
CA ALA A 238 6.47 1.90 -7.64
C ALA A 238 7.69 2.41 -8.44
N GLY A 239 8.63 1.53 -8.79
CA GLY A 239 9.84 1.90 -9.53
C GLY A 239 9.56 2.28 -10.98
N LEU A 240 9.25 1.31 -11.84
CA LEU A 240 9.12 1.53 -13.29
C LEU A 240 7.94 2.45 -13.63
N PHE A 241 6.72 2.13 -13.20
CA PHE A 241 5.55 2.94 -13.53
C PHE A 241 5.48 4.25 -12.75
N GLY A 242 6.00 4.31 -11.52
CA GLY A 242 6.12 5.57 -10.78
C GLY A 242 7.12 6.51 -11.43
N PHE A 243 8.33 6.03 -11.77
CA PHE A 243 9.32 6.88 -12.42
C PHE A 243 8.90 7.32 -13.83
N MET A 244 8.10 6.53 -14.54
CA MET A 244 7.54 6.93 -15.84
C MET A 244 6.76 8.25 -15.76
N ILE A 245 6.05 8.49 -14.66
CA ILE A 245 5.25 9.72 -14.46
C ILE A 245 5.94 10.74 -13.54
N ASN A 246 7.16 10.49 -13.07
CA ASN A 246 7.80 11.30 -12.04
C ASN A 246 8.51 12.58 -12.55
N PRO A 247 9.27 12.57 -13.67
CA PRO A 247 9.95 13.77 -14.14
C PRO A 247 8.95 14.91 -14.40
N PRO A 248 9.23 16.16 -13.98
CA PRO A 248 8.29 17.27 -14.13
C PRO A 248 7.78 17.46 -15.56
N ILE A 249 8.65 17.27 -16.57
CA ILE A 249 8.26 17.39 -17.98
C ILE A 249 7.30 16.28 -18.42
N ALA A 250 7.44 15.06 -17.89
CA ALA A 250 6.53 13.97 -18.17
C ALA A 250 5.20 14.22 -17.44
N LEU A 251 5.27 14.52 -16.14
CA LEU A 251 4.07 14.75 -15.32
C LEU A 251 3.25 15.94 -15.81
N TYR A 252 3.88 16.96 -16.40
CA TYR A 252 3.18 18.10 -17.00
C TYR A 252 2.11 17.66 -18.02
N TYR A 253 2.39 16.65 -18.83
CA TYR A 253 1.43 16.12 -19.81
C TYR A 253 0.60 14.94 -19.27
N MET A 254 1.12 14.24 -18.26
CA MET A 254 0.58 12.97 -17.77
C MET A 254 -0.27 13.08 -16.51
N GLN A 255 -0.22 14.20 -15.77
CA GLN A 255 -0.93 14.34 -14.51
C GLN A 255 -2.45 14.20 -14.68
N GLY A 256 -3.06 13.28 -13.93
CA GLY A 256 -4.50 13.02 -14.00
C GLY A 256 -4.94 12.26 -15.26
N LEU A 257 -4.00 11.57 -15.94
CA LEU A 257 -4.32 10.60 -16.99
C LEU A 257 -4.28 9.16 -16.44
N ASN A 258 -4.67 8.16 -17.24
CA ASN A 258 -4.73 6.75 -16.81
C ASN A 258 -3.38 6.11 -16.47
N THR A 259 -2.26 6.78 -16.73
CA THR A 259 -0.93 6.37 -16.25
C THR A 259 -0.78 6.53 -14.73
N THR A 260 -1.51 7.45 -14.10
CA THR A 260 -1.53 7.58 -12.63
C THR A 260 -2.27 6.41 -11.98
N PRO A 261 -3.51 6.02 -12.38
CA PRO A 261 -4.14 4.77 -11.94
C PRO A 261 -3.32 3.51 -12.23
N LEU A 262 -2.60 3.43 -13.36
CA LEU A 262 -1.70 2.32 -13.65
C LEU A 262 -0.66 2.15 -12.53
N HIS A 263 0.09 3.21 -12.23
CA HIS A 263 1.04 3.24 -11.13
C HIS A 263 0.33 2.97 -9.79
N GLY A 264 -0.79 3.64 -9.52
CA GLY A 264 -1.56 3.51 -8.28
C GLY A 264 -2.01 2.07 -7.98
N HIS A 265 -2.58 1.34 -8.95
CA HIS A 265 -2.98 -0.06 -8.73
C HIS A 265 -1.76 -0.96 -8.52
N ALA A 266 -0.71 -0.79 -9.35
CA ALA A 266 0.49 -1.61 -9.30
C ALA A 266 1.29 -1.39 -8.00
N ALA A 267 1.38 -0.15 -7.52
CA ALA A 267 2.09 0.20 -6.28
C ALA A 267 1.21 -0.11 -5.05
N LEU A 268 0.00 0.45 -4.95
CA LEU A 268 -0.82 0.33 -3.74
C LEU A 268 -1.21 -1.11 -3.45
N PHE A 269 -1.81 -1.82 -4.43
CA PHE A 269 -2.18 -3.21 -4.20
C PHE A 269 -0.97 -4.15 -4.31
N GLY A 270 -0.14 -3.97 -5.33
CA GLY A 270 1.00 -4.87 -5.57
C GLY A 270 2.03 -4.86 -4.43
N VAL A 271 2.24 -3.72 -3.77
CA VAL A 271 3.14 -3.60 -2.60
C VAL A 271 2.33 -3.77 -1.31
N TYR A 272 1.49 -2.81 -0.95
CA TYR A 272 0.84 -2.79 0.37
C TYR A 272 -0.30 -3.80 0.49
N GLY A 273 -1.05 -4.05 -0.58
CA GLY A 273 -2.08 -5.09 -0.61
C GLY A 273 -1.49 -6.49 -0.42
N MET A 274 -0.43 -6.82 -1.18
CA MET A 274 0.27 -8.10 -1.05
C MET A 274 0.96 -8.25 0.31
N LEU A 275 1.55 -7.17 0.83
CA LEU A 275 2.14 -7.14 2.18
C LEU A 275 1.07 -7.43 3.25
N GLY A 276 -0.07 -6.75 3.18
CA GLY A 276 -1.19 -6.94 4.09
C GLY A 276 -1.68 -8.39 4.10
N ILE A 277 -1.83 -9.00 2.92
CA ILE A 277 -2.17 -10.43 2.79
C ILE A 277 -1.07 -11.32 3.38
N GLY A 278 0.20 -11.04 3.08
CA GLY A 278 1.34 -11.77 3.62
C GLY A 278 1.36 -11.78 5.16
N LEU A 279 1.26 -10.60 5.78
CA LEU A 279 1.21 -10.43 7.24
C LEU A 279 -0.03 -11.11 7.85
N MET A 280 -1.20 -10.98 7.22
CA MET A 280 -2.41 -11.68 7.64
C MET A 280 -2.19 -13.20 7.67
N LEU A 281 -1.61 -13.77 6.61
CA LEU A 281 -1.32 -15.20 6.53
C LEU A 281 -0.28 -15.64 7.59
N VAL A 282 0.72 -14.80 7.91
CA VAL A 282 1.63 -15.07 9.04
C VAL A 282 0.84 -15.17 10.34
N CYS A 283 -0.02 -14.20 10.64
CA CYS A 283 -0.83 -14.19 11.86
C CYS A 283 -1.77 -15.41 11.93
N LEU A 284 -2.46 -15.74 10.83
CA LEU A 284 -3.34 -16.91 10.75
C LEU A 284 -2.57 -18.23 10.95
N ARG A 285 -1.34 -18.31 10.43
CA ARG A 285 -0.48 -19.49 10.62
C ARG A 285 -0.03 -19.62 12.08
N ALA A 286 0.33 -18.52 12.73
CA ALA A 286 0.73 -18.51 14.12
C ALA A 286 -0.42 -18.84 15.08
N LEU A 287 -1.67 -18.51 14.71
CA LEU A 287 -2.85 -18.74 15.54
C LEU A 287 -3.27 -20.22 15.60
N ILE A 288 -3.06 -20.99 14.53
CA ILE A 288 -3.42 -22.42 14.44
C ILE A 288 -2.16 -23.23 14.07
N PRO A 289 -1.24 -23.46 15.02
CA PRO A 289 -0.02 -24.20 14.76
C PRO A 289 -0.30 -25.69 14.48
N GLY A 290 0.59 -26.33 13.71
CA GLY A 290 0.60 -27.79 13.51
C GLY A 290 -0.33 -28.34 12.43
N ARG A 291 -1.41 -27.65 12.03
CA ARG A 291 -2.30 -28.13 10.97
C ARG A 291 -1.85 -27.71 9.57
N GLU A 292 -1.71 -28.66 8.66
CA GLU A 292 -1.35 -28.35 7.27
C GLU A 292 -2.50 -27.70 6.49
N TRP A 293 -2.18 -26.67 5.70
CA TRP A 293 -3.15 -26.00 4.84
C TRP A 293 -3.28 -26.71 3.48
N LYS A 294 -4.47 -26.60 2.87
CA LYS A 294 -4.67 -26.95 1.47
C LYS A 294 -4.15 -25.83 0.57
N ASP A 295 -3.09 -26.13 -0.17
CA ASP A 295 -2.44 -25.19 -1.09
C ASP A 295 -3.31 -24.74 -2.27
N GLY A 296 -4.37 -25.47 -2.65
CA GLY A 296 -5.12 -25.24 -3.89
C GLY A 296 -5.70 -23.83 -4.01
N LEU A 297 -6.51 -23.40 -3.03
CA LEU A 297 -7.14 -22.08 -3.03
C LEU A 297 -6.12 -20.95 -2.89
N LEU A 298 -5.10 -21.12 -2.05
CA LEU A 298 -4.03 -20.12 -1.89
C LEU A 298 -3.19 -19.98 -3.15
N LYS A 299 -2.86 -21.08 -3.82
CA LYS A 299 -2.15 -21.07 -5.10
C LYS A 299 -2.95 -20.34 -6.15
N PHE A 300 -4.24 -20.65 -6.28
CA PHE A 300 -5.12 -19.98 -7.21
C PHE A 300 -5.21 -18.49 -6.87
N SER A 301 -5.46 -18.13 -5.61
CA SER A 301 -5.51 -16.74 -5.16
C SER A 301 -4.23 -15.97 -5.50
N PHE A 302 -3.06 -16.50 -5.15
CA PHE A 302 -1.78 -15.85 -5.41
C PHE A 302 -1.56 -15.55 -6.90
N TRP A 303 -1.74 -16.54 -7.77
CA TRP A 303 -1.52 -16.37 -9.21
C TRP A 303 -2.59 -15.51 -9.88
N SER A 304 -3.85 -15.65 -9.46
CA SER A 304 -4.95 -14.86 -9.99
C SER A 304 -4.86 -13.38 -9.58
N LEU A 305 -4.45 -13.07 -8.35
CA LEU A 305 -4.22 -11.68 -7.92
C LEU A 305 -3.06 -11.03 -8.69
N ASN A 306 -1.92 -11.72 -8.83
CA ASN A 306 -0.77 -11.21 -9.59
C ASN A 306 -1.06 -11.09 -11.10
N GLY A 307 -1.61 -12.16 -11.69
CA GLY A 307 -1.93 -12.20 -13.12
C GLY A 307 -3.06 -11.24 -13.49
N GLY A 308 -4.09 -11.13 -12.66
CA GLY A 308 -5.18 -10.17 -12.83
C GLY A 308 -4.69 -8.72 -12.74
N LEU A 309 -3.82 -8.41 -11.76
CA LEU A 309 -3.19 -7.09 -11.65
C LEU A 309 -2.34 -6.76 -12.89
N MET A 310 -1.50 -7.70 -13.34
CA MET A 310 -0.70 -7.49 -14.53
C MET A 310 -1.57 -7.29 -15.78
N ALA A 311 -2.64 -8.08 -15.93
CA ALA A 311 -3.55 -7.99 -17.05
C ALA A 311 -4.31 -6.65 -17.09
N MET A 312 -4.83 -6.15 -15.97
CA MET A 312 -5.50 -4.84 -15.94
C MET A 312 -4.53 -3.70 -16.31
N CYS A 313 -3.27 -3.80 -15.86
CA CYS A 313 -2.22 -2.84 -16.15
C CYS A 313 -1.87 -2.81 -17.64
N ILE A 314 -1.57 -3.96 -18.24
CA ILE A 314 -1.05 -4.05 -19.61
C ILE A 314 -2.15 -3.97 -20.67
N LEU A 315 -3.30 -4.61 -20.44
CA LEU A 315 -4.35 -4.71 -21.47
C LEU A 315 -5.21 -3.45 -21.58
N SER A 316 -5.26 -2.63 -20.52
CA SER A 316 -6.14 -1.46 -20.45
C SER A 316 -5.44 -0.20 -19.98
N LEU A 317 -5.00 -0.12 -18.71
CA LEU A 317 -4.57 1.13 -18.11
C LEU A 317 -3.36 1.76 -18.80
N LEU A 318 -2.34 0.97 -19.14
CA LEU A 318 -1.14 1.45 -19.82
C LEU A 318 -1.46 1.94 -21.25
N PRO A 319 -2.08 1.14 -22.14
CA PRO A 319 -2.46 1.63 -23.48
C PRO A 319 -3.33 2.88 -23.44
N VAL A 320 -4.35 2.91 -22.57
CA VAL A 320 -5.23 4.08 -22.41
C VAL A 320 -4.44 5.30 -21.95
N GLY A 321 -3.58 5.13 -20.95
CA GLY A 321 -2.74 6.21 -20.42
C GLY A 321 -1.76 6.76 -21.46
N LEU A 322 -1.15 5.90 -22.27
CA LEU A 322 -0.24 6.33 -23.36
C LEU A 322 -1.00 7.08 -24.46
N MET A 323 -2.18 6.60 -24.86
CA MET A 323 -3.02 7.30 -25.84
C MET A 323 -3.46 8.68 -25.33
N GLN A 324 -3.87 8.78 -24.06
CA GLN A 324 -4.18 10.08 -23.46
C GLN A 324 -2.96 10.99 -23.40
N THR A 325 -1.79 10.45 -23.08
CA THR A 325 -0.54 11.23 -23.00
C THR A 325 -0.19 11.79 -24.37
N TRP A 326 -0.29 10.99 -25.43
CA TRP A 326 -0.07 11.45 -26.79
C TRP A 326 -1.06 12.57 -27.17
N ALA A 327 -2.35 12.38 -26.91
CA ALA A 327 -3.35 13.42 -27.17
C ALA A 327 -3.11 14.71 -26.36
N SER A 328 -2.62 14.58 -25.12
CA SER A 328 -2.28 15.70 -24.24
C SER A 328 -1.11 16.51 -24.79
N VAL A 329 -0.10 15.83 -25.35
CA VAL A 329 1.05 16.48 -25.99
C VAL A 329 0.67 17.15 -27.31
N GLU A 330 -0.14 16.50 -28.15
CA GLU A 330 -0.45 16.98 -29.49
C GLU A 330 -1.52 18.07 -29.53
N HIS A 331 -2.59 17.93 -28.73
CA HIS A 331 -3.77 18.80 -28.78
C HIS A 331 -4.05 19.53 -27.46
N GLY A 332 -3.35 19.18 -26.38
CA GLY A 332 -3.49 19.77 -25.06
C GLY A 332 -4.31 18.90 -24.08
N TYR A 333 -4.09 19.17 -22.79
CA TYR A 333 -4.67 18.39 -21.69
C TYR A 333 -6.20 18.29 -21.70
N TRP A 334 -6.87 19.40 -22.06
CA TRP A 334 -8.33 19.47 -22.11
C TRP A 334 -8.92 18.44 -23.09
N TYR A 335 -8.25 18.19 -24.22
CA TYR A 335 -8.69 17.24 -25.24
C TYR A 335 -8.50 15.79 -24.76
N ALA A 336 -7.35 15.48 -24.14
CA ALA A 336 -7.09 14.15 -23.58
C ALA A 336 -8.09 13.72 -22.48
N ARG A 337 -8.80 14.68 -21.89
CA ARG A 337 -9.85 14.48 -20.87
C ARG A 337 -11.27 14.69 -21.41
N SER A 338 -11.43 15.09 -22.67
CA SER A 338 -12.73 15.42 -23.24
C SER A 338 -13.59 14.18 -23.49
N SER A 339 -14.92 14.37 -23.55
CA SER A 339 -15.86 13.31 -23.90
C SER A 339 -15.59 12.74 -25.28
N GLU A 340 -15.22 13.57 -26.25
CA GLU A 340 -15.02 13.20 -27.64
C GLU A 340 -13.86 12.22 -27.78
N PHE A 341 -12.72 12.51 -27.13
CA PHE A 341 -11.58 11.61 -27.12
C PHE A 341 -11.87 10.32 -26.33
N MET A 342 -12.41 10.46 -25.13
CA MET A 342 -12.66 9.33 -24.22
C MET A 342 -13.73 8.37 -24.73
N GLN A 343 -14.62 8.80 -25.63
CA GLN A 343 -15.67 7.97 -26.21
C GLN A 343 -15.36 7.43 -27.61
N THR A 344 -14.13 7.61 -28.10
CA THR A 344 -13.71 6.96 -29.35
C THR A 344 -13.82 5.43 -29.26
N PRO A 345 -14.11 4.73 -30.39
CA PRO A 345 -14.26 3.27 -30.38
C PRO A 345 -13.04 2.52 -29.83
N ILE A 346 -11.84 3.03 -30.09
CA ILE A 346 -10.59 2.43 -29.60
C ILE A 346 -10.44 2.59 -28.08
N MET A 347 -10.75 3.77 -27.52
CA MET A 347 -10.73 4.01 -26.07
C MET A 347 -11.79 3.17 -25.35
N GLN A 348 -12.96 2.98 -25.95
CA GLN A 348 -13.96 2.05 -25.42
C GLN A 348 -13.45 0.61 -25.42
N THR A 349 -12.86 0.14 -26.52
CA THR A 349 -12.31 -1.21 -26.63
C THR A 349 -11.24 -1.46 -25.58
N LEU A 350 -10.27 -0.54 -25.44
CA LEU A 350 -9.21 -0.66 -24.44
C LEU A 350 -9.76 -0.64 -23.01
N ARG A 351 -10.81 0.13 -22.70
CA ARG A 351 -11.46 0.09 -21.38
C ARG A 351 -12.14 -1.25 -21.12
N TRP A 352 -12.81 -1.83 -22.12
CA TRP A 352 -13.44 -3.14 -21.99
C TRP A 352 -12.43 -4.29 -21.88
N MET A 353 -11.24 -4.15 -22.47
CA MET A 353 -10.13 -5.07 -22.28
C MET A 353 -9.61 -5.13 -20.83
N ARG A 354 -10.10 -4.27 -19.93
CA ARG A 354 -9.87 -4.36 -18.49
C ARG A 354 -10.61 -5.54 -17.84
N VAL A 355 -11.82 -5.86 -18.33
CA VAL A 355 -12.74 -6.83 -17.71
C VAL A 355 -12.12 -8.22 -17.50
N PRO A 356 -11.35 -8.80 -18.46
CA PRO A 356 -10.69 -10.08 -18.22
C PRO A 356 -9.72 -10.05 -17.04
N GLY A 357 -8.90 -8.98 -16.92
CA GLY A 357 -7.97 -8.80 -15.81
C GLY A 357 -8.69 -8.62 -14.48
N ASP A 358 -9.71 -7.76 -14.44
CA ASP A 358 -10.54 -7.52 -13.26
C ASP A 358 -11.26 -8.80 -12.79
N THR A 359 -11.76 -9.62 -13.72
CA THR A 359 -12.45 -10.88 -13.40
C THR A 359 -11.50 -11.88 -12.75
N VAL A 360 -10.30 -12.07 -13.33
CA VAL A 360 -9.28 -12.97 -12.77
C VAL A 360 -8.85 -12.48 -11.38
N PHE A 361 -8.63 -11.17 -11.23
CA PHE A 361 -8.29 -10.56 -9.95
C PHE A 361 -9.38 -10.80 -8.88
N PHE A 362 -10.63 -10.54 -9.24
CA PHE A 362 -11.79 -10.77 -8.38
C PHE A 362 -11.90 -12.22 -7.92
N LEU A 363 -11.76 -13.20 -8.83
CA LEU A 363 -11.77 -14.61 -8.48
C LEU A 363 -10.62 -14.97 -7.52
N GLY A 364 -9.46 -14.36 -7.69
CA GLY A 364 -8.33 -14.50 -6.77
C GLY A 364 -8.62 -13.99 -5.36
N ALA A 365 -9.29 -12.84 -5.25
CA ALA A 365 -9.73 -12.26 -3.99
C ALA A 365 -10.80 -13.12 -3.30
N VAL A 366 -11.81 -13.59 -4.05
CA VAL A 366 -12.85 -14.50 -3.54
C VAL A 366 -12.23 -15.80 -3.02
N ALA A 367 -11.27 -16.38 -3.75
CA ALA A 367 -10.59 -17.59 -3.31
C ALA A 367 -9.82 -17.39 -1.99
N LEU A 368 -9.24 -16.20 -1.77
CA LEU A 368 -8.60 -15.86 -0.50
C LEU A 368 -9.62 -15.79 0.64
N VAL A 369 -10.75 -15.11 0.42
CA VAL A 369 -11.83 -14.98 1.41
C VAL A 369 -12.39 -16.36 1.78
N VAL A 370 -12.68 -17.20 0.77
CA VAL A 370 -13.14 -18.58 0.97
C VAL A 370 -12.11 -19.41 1.73
N PHE A 371 -10.82 -19.25 1.42
CA PHE A 371 -9.75 -19.92 2.15
C PHE A 371 -9.73 -19.51 3.64
N VAL A 372 -9.77 -18.21 3.93
CA VAL A 372 -9.76 -17.69 5.31
C VAL A 372 -11.01 -18.13 6.07
N ALA A 373 -12.20 -18.06 5.46
CA ALA A 373 -13.44 -18.59 6.04
C ALA A 373 -13.34 -20.12 6.27
N GLY A 374 -12.70 -20.83 5.36
CA GLY A 374 -12.42 -22.26 5.45
C GLY A 374 -11.47 -22.66 6.58
N LEU A 375 -10.63 -21.74 7.07
CA LEU A 375 -9.80 -21.98 8.27
C LEU A 375 -10.66 -22.07 9.53
N LYS A 376 -11.74 -21.28 9.61
CA LYS A 376 -12.69 -21.35 10.74
C LYS A 376 -13.56 -22.60 10.68
N THR A 377 -14.00 -23.00 9.48
CA THR A 377 -14.89 -24.16 9.30
C THR A 377 -14.15 -25.49 9.16
N GLY A 378 -12.81 -25.48 9.10
CA GLY A 378 -11.98 -26.67 8.96
C GLY A 378 -11.71 -27.13 7.52
N HIS A 379 -12.44 -26.60 6.53
CA HIS A 379 -12.35 -27.02 5.13
C HIS A 379 -11.00 -26.70 4.47
N SER A 380 -10.28 -25.68 4.96
CA SER A 380 -8.99 -25.25 4.43
C SER A 380 -7.80 -26.07 4.96
N PHE A 381 -8.01 -26.98 5.90
CA PHE A 381 -6.97 -27.89 6.37
C PHE A 381 -6.96 -29.18 5.56
N ARG A 382 -5.76 -29.76 5.39
CA ARG A 382 -5.65 -31.15 4.92
C ARG A 382 -6.26 -32.07 5.97
N LYS A 383 -6.99 -33.10 5.50
CA LYS A 383 -7.47 -34.15 6.40
C LYS A 383 -6.25 -34.88 6.94
N GLU A 384 -6.18 -35.08 8.25
CA GLU A 384 -5.17 -35.94 8.86
C GLU A 384 -5.38 -37.36 8.29
N THR A 385 -4.42 -37.85 7.53
CA THR A 385 -4.33 -39.29 7.24
C THR A 385 -4.04 -39.97 8.57
N PRO A 386 -4.85 -40.96 9.00
CA PRO A 386 -4.51 -41.76 10.17
C PRO A 386 -3.11 -42.34 9.95
N THR A 387 -2.19 -42.08 10.87
CA THR A 387 -0.92 -42.80 10.91
C THR A 387 -1.25 -44.29 11.12
N PRO A 388 -0.74 -45.20 10.26
CA PRO A 388 -0.94 -46.63 10.44
C PRO A 388 -0.31 -47.15 11.74
#